data_AF-A0A936G3Z6-F1
#
_entry.id   AF-A0A936G3Z6-F1
#
_cell.length_a   1.000
_cell.length_b   1.000
_cell.length_c   1.000
_cell.angle_alpha   90.00
_cell.angle_beta   90.00
_cell.angle_gamma   90.00
#
_symmetry.space_group_name_H-M   'P 1'
#
loop_
_entity.id
_entity.type
_entity.pdbx_description
1 polymer ?
#
loop_
_entity_poly.entity_id
_entity_poly.type
_entity_poly.pdbx_seq_one_letter_code
_entity_poly.pdbx_strand_id
1 'polypeptide(L)'
;MTRYLARVTDHLVVDGDSIVLVDSTVVWLSGVATALVEFLAEPHTVGQACDHLREIFGEPEAPIVDLVEDKLRTLIDQRIVIEVDAGELGDAVDVGEGESR
;
A
#
# COMPACT_ATOMS: atom_id res chain seq x y z
N MET A 1 17.51 2.98 -0.06
CA MET A 1 16.63 2.11 -0.87
C MET A 1 15.22 2.56 -0.55
N THR A 2 14.49 3.05 -1.55
CA THR A 2 13.14 3.60 -1.38
C THR A 2 12.20 2.52 -0.85
N ARG A 3 11.41 2.88 0.16
CA ARG A 3 10.33 2.05 0.68
C ARG A 3 9.00 2.71 0.37
N TYR A 4 7.95 1.91 0.37
CA TYR A 4 6.60 2.30 0.06
C TYR A 4 5.71 1.92 1.23
N LEU A 5 4.72 2.75 1.52
CA LEU A 5 3.75 2.55 2.60
C LEU A 5 2.36 2.93 2.12
N ALA A 6 1.36 2.10 2.40
CA ALA A 6 -0.03 2.42 2.19
C ALA A 6 -0.51 3.39 3.29
N ARG A 7 -1.14 4.51 2.90
CA ARG A 7 -1.73 5.49 3.82
C ARG A 7 -3.24 5.38 3.86
N VAL A 8 -3.71 4.17 4.12
CA VAL A 8 -5.13 3.87 4.19
C VAL A 8 -5.64 4.14 5.59
N THR A 9 -6.71 4.94 5.72
CA THR A 9 -7.35 5.26 7.01
C THR A 9 -8.17 4.09 7.52
N ASP A 10 -8.88 3.41 6.61
CA ASP A 10 -9.67 2.22 6.92
C ASP A 10 -9.69 1.28 5.71
N HIS A 11 -9.69 -0.02 5.98
CA HIS A 11 -9.48 -1.06 4.98
C HIS A 11 -10.40 -2.25 5.24
N LEU A 12 -11.25 -2.53 4.25
CA LEU A 12 -12.15 -3.68 4.27
C LEU A 12 -11.83 -4.61 3.10
N VAL A 13 -11.67 -5.90 3.40
CA VAL A 13 -11.47 -6.95 2.39
C VAL A 13 -12.75 -7.77 2.24
N VAL A 14 -13.24 -7.90 1.01
CA VAL A 14 -14.44 -8.67 0.65
C VAL A 14 -14.15 -9.48 -0.59
N ASP A 15 -14.29 -10.81 -0.51
CA ASP A 15 -14.09 -11.74 -1.63
C ASP A 15 -12.72 -11.60 -2.35
N GLY A 16 -11.68 -11.16 -1.63
CA GLY A 16 -10.32 -10.95 -2.17
C GLY A 16 -10.10 -9.58 -2.82
N ASP A 17 -11.13 -8.74 -2.87
CA ASP A 17 -11.03 -7.34 -3.28
C ASP A 17 -11.00 -6.44 -2.04
N SER A 18 -10.40 -5.26 -2.20
CA SER A 18 -10.24 -4.29 -1.11
C SER A 18 -11.03 -3.03 -1.38
N ILE A 19 -11.76 -2.57 -0.35
CA ILE A 19 -12.33 -1.24 -0.29
C ILE A 19 -11.49 -0.45 0.70
N VAL A 20 -10.85 0.61 0.23
CA VAL A 20 -9.97 1.44 1.05
C VAL A 20 -10.55 2.84 1.18
N LEU A 21 -10.47 3.38 2.39
CA LEU A 21 -10.71 4.79 2.67
C LEU A 21 -9.36 5.52 2.72
N VAL A 22 -9.18 6.49 1.84
CA VAL A 22 -8.01 7.36 1.81
C VAL A 22 -8.49 8.80 1.85
N ASP A 23 -8.10 9.52 2.89
CA ASP A 23 -8.63 10.85 3.24
C ASP A 23 -10.17 10.82 3.37
N SER A 24 -10.88 11.29 2.34
CA SER A 24 -12.36 11.27 2.26
C SER A 24 -12.86 10.57 0.98
N THR A 25 -12.00 9.76 0.35
CA THR A 25 -12.29 9.06 -0.89
C THR A 25 -12.33 7.55 -0.64
N VAL A 26 -13.40 6.92 -1.14
CA VAL A 26 -13.52 5.45 -1.15
C VAL A 26 -13.01 4.93 -2.49
N VAL A 27 -12.04 4.02 -2.46
CA VAL A 27 -11.47 3.40 -3.65
C VAL A 27 -11.64 1.89 -3.58
N TRP A 28 -12.09 1.31 -4.69
CA TRP A 28 -12.17 -0.14 -4.88
C TRP A 28 -10.91 -0.62 -5.59
N LEU A 29 -10.28 -1.63 -4.99
CA LEU A 29 -9.05 -2.26 -5.46
C LEU A 29 -9.32 -3.74 -5.69
N SER A 30 -8.64 -4.29 -6.69
CA SER A 30 -8.76 -5.70 -7.05
C SER A 30 -7.40 -6.32 -7.36
N GLY A 31 -7.26 -7.61 -7.10
CA GLY A 31 -6.08 -8.41 -7.47
C GLY A 31 -4.76 -7.83 -6.95
N VAL A 32 -3.83 -7.51 -7.85
CA VAL A 32 -2.49 -7.01 -7.50
C VAL A 32 -2.55 -5.73 -6.65
N ALA A 33 -3.51 -4.83 -6.90
CA ALA A 33 -3.62 -3.60 -6.13
C ALA A 33 -4.05 -3.88 -4.67
N THR A 34 -4.96 -4.83 -4.47
CA THR A 34 -5.35 -5.33 -3.14
C THR A 34 -4.15 -5.91 -2.41
N ALA A 35 -3.45 -6.86 -3.04
CA ALA A 35 -2.29 -7.52 -2.44
C ALA A 35 -1.17 -6.53 -2.10
N LEU A 36 -0.91 -5.55 -2.97
CA LEU A 36 0.07 -4.50 -2.68
C LEU A 36 -0.34 -3.62 -1.50
N VAL A 37 -1.60 -3.18 -1.42
CA VAL A 37 -2.04 -2.33 -0.31
C VAL A 37 -2.02 -3.09 1.02
N GLU A 38 -2.44 -4.36 1.02
CA GLU A 38 -2.33 -5.24 2.19
C GLU A 38 -0.88 -5.41 2.65
N PHE A 39 0.01 -5.73 1.73
CA PHE A 39 1.42 -5.93 2.02
C PHE A 39 2.12 -4.65 2.51
N LEU A 40 1.72 -3.51 1.96
CA LEU A 40 2.26 -2.19 2.30
C LEU A 40 1.56 -1.56 3.51
N ALA A 41 0.84 -2.34 4.33
CA ALA A 41 0.46 -1.91 5.68
C ALA A 41 1.69 -1.56 6.54
N GLU A 42 2.85 -2.13 6.20
CA GLU A 42 4.16 -1.73 6.71
C GLU A 42 5.10 -1.29 5.57
N PRO A 43 6.15 -0.49 5.86
CA PRO A 43 7.09 -0.01 4.85
C PRO A 43 7.91 -1.12 4.19
N HIS A 44 7.72 -1.35 2.89
CA HIS A 44 8.46 -2.36 2.13
C HIS A 44 9.08 -1.80 0.85
N THR A 45 10.07 -2.52 0.33
CA THR A 45 10.74 -2.20 -0.94
C THR A 45 10.05 -2.87 -2.13
N VAL A 46 10.31 -2.38 -3.35
CA VAL A 46 9.82 -3.02 -4.60
C VAL A 46 10.21 -4.49 -4.68
N GLY A 47 11.45 -4.84 -4.30
CA GLY A 47 11.91 -6.24 -4.33
C GLY A 47 11.06 -7.15 -3.43
N GLN A 48 10.76 -6.69 -2.22
CA GLN A 48 9.90 -7.45 -1.30
C GLN A 48 8.47 -7.56 -1.82
N ALA A 49 7.94 -6.50 -2.43
CA ALA A 49 6.62 -6.53 -3.06
C ALA A 49 6.56 -7.52 -4.24
N CYS A 50 7.61 -7.58 -5.08
CA CYS A 50 7.73 -8.58 -6.14
C CYS A 50 7.70 -9.99 -5.55
N ASP A 51 8.52 -10.27 -4.54
CA ASP A 51 8.57 -11.60 -3.93
C ASP A 51 7.21 -12.00 -3.34
N HIS A 52 6.55 -11.09 -2.64
CA HIS A 52 5.21 -11.31 -2.10
C HIS A 52 4.17 -11.61 -3.19
N LEU A 53 4.16 -10.83 -4.27
CA LEU A 53 3.21 -11.06 -5.37
C LEU A 53 3.47 -12.38 -6.12
N ARG A 54 4.74 -12.82 -6.23
CA ARG A 54 5.05 -14.15 -6.79
C ARG A 54 4.49 -15.27 -5.93
N GLU A 55 4.54 -15.13 -4.60
CA GLU A 55 4.00 -16.13 -3.68
C GLU A 55 2.48 -16.28 -3.83
N ILE A 56 1.77 -15.18 -4.06
CA ILE A 56 0.30 -15.18 -4.19
C ILE A 56 -0.17 -15.59 -5.59
N PHE A 57 0.42 -15.00 -6.62
CA PHE A 57 -0.09 -15.09 -8.00
C PHE A 57 0.76 -15.96 -8.92
N GLY A 58 1.94 -16.40 -8.48
CA GLY A 58 2.94 -17.04 -9.33
C GLY A 58 3.72 -16.03 -10.18
N GLU A 59 4.58 -16.53 -11.07
CA GLU A 59 5.36 -15.68 -11.98
C GLU A 59 4.49 -15.22 -13.17
N PRO A 60 4.34 -13.90 -13.39
CA PRO A 60 3.62 -13.38 -14.56
C PRO A 60 4.40 -13.55 -15.87
N GLU A 61 3.72 -13.38 -17.01
CA GLU A 61 4.36 -13.41 -18.34
C GLU A 61 5.26 -12.18 -18.59
N ALA A 62 4.85 -11.01 -18.08
CA ALA A 62 5.65 -9.79 -18.10
C ALA A 62 6.58 -9.75 -16.87
N PRO A 63 7.71 -9.02 -16.92
CA PRO A 63 8.57 -8.87 -15.75
C PRO A 63 7.78 -8.32 -14.56
N ILE A 64 7.76 -9.06 -13.44
CA ILE A 64 6.96 -8.65 -12.27
C ILE A 64 7.36 -7.28 -11.72
N VAL A 65 8.63 -6.89 -11.87
CA VAL A 65 9.12 -5.57 -11.44
C VAL A 65 8.39 -4.44 -12.18
N ASP A 66 8.20 -4.56 -13.50
CA ASP A 66 7.49 -3.56 -14.29
C ASP A 66 6.02 -3.47 -13.84
N LEU A 67 5.39 -4.62 -13.59
CA LEU A 67 4.03 -4.70 -13.07
C LEU A 67 3.89 -4.01 -11.70
N VAL A 68 4.83 -4.26 -10.78
CA VAL A 68 4.83 -3.65 -9.45
C VAL A 68 5.05 -2.15 -9.55
N GLU A 69 6.06 -1.71 -10.30
CA GLU A 69 6.37 -0.28 -10.46
C GLU A 69 5.21 0.49 -11.10
N ASP A 70 4.56 -0.07 -12.11
CA ASP A 70 3.39 0.56 -12.75
C ASP A 70 2.19 0.64 -11.79
N LYS A 71 1.97 -0.39 -10.97
CA LYS A 71 0.92 -0.38 -9.96
C LYS A 71 1.23 0.58 -8.81
N LEU A 72 2.48 0.63 -8.34
CA LEU A 72 2.90 1.62 -7.34
C LEU A 72 2.72 3.03 -7.86
N ARG A 73 3.10 3.32 -9.12
CA ARG A 73 2.88 4.64 -9.74
C ARG A 73 1.40 5.01 -9.73
N THR A 74 0.53 4.08 -10.15
CA THR A 74 -0.93 4.29 -10.14
C THR A 74 -1.46 4.57 -8.73
N LEU A 75 -1.02 3.80 -7.74
CA LEU A 75 -1.45 3.94 -6.35
C LEU A 75 -0.92 5.23 -5.71
N ILE A 76 0.27 5.69 -6.08
CA ILE A 76 0.85 6.97 -5.65
C ILE A 76 0.06 8.14 -6.26
N ASP A 77 -0.24 8.08 -7.56
CA ASP A 77 -1.04 9.10 -8.25
C ASP A 77 -2.44 9.22 -7.63
N GLN A 78 -3.01 8.10 -7.19
CA GLN A 78 -4.28 8.04 -6.45
C GLN A 78 -4.16 8.39 -4.97
N ARG A 79 -2.96 8.71 -4.50
CA ARG A 79 -2.65 9.03 -3.10
C ARG A 79 -2.89 7.87 -2.14
N ILE A 80 -2.92 6.62 -2.59
CA ILE A 80 -3.13 5.44 -1.72
C ILE A 80 -1.80 5.00 -1.09
N VAL A 81 -0.71 5.07 -1.85
CA VAL A 81 0.64 4.72 -1.43
C VAL A 81 1.53 5.96 -1.44
N ILE A 82 2.51 6.00 -0.55
CA ILE A 82 3.56 7.02 -0.49
C ILE A 82 4.94 6.38 -0.50
N GLU A 83 5.93 7.13 -0.97
CA GLU A 83 7.34 6.81 -0.74
C GLU A 83 7.72 7.25 0.68
N VAL A 84 8.45 6.39 1.39
CA VAL A 84 8.98 6.69 2.73
C VAL A 84 10.49 6.53 2.72
N ASP A 85 11.17 7.56 3.20
CA ASP A 85 12.61 7.50 3.43
C ASP A 85 12.91 6.72 4.70
N ALA A 86 14.08 6.07 4.73
CA ALA A 86 14.52 5.25 5.87
C ALA A 86 14.65 6.02 7.21
N GLY A 87 14.46 7.35 7.21
CA GLY A 87 14.58 8.22 8.37
C GLY A 87 13.28 8.85 8.90
N GLU A 88 12.12 8.69 8.24
CA GLU A 88 10.90 9.47 8.55
C GLU A 88 9.83 8.74 9.38
N LEU A 89 10.02 7.46 9.74
CA LEU A 89 9.02 6.67 10.47
C LEU A 89 8.90 7.02 11.97
N GLY A 90 9.35 8.21 12.38
CA GLY A 90 9.44 8.63 13.78
C GLY A 90 8.27 9.43 14.34
N ASP A 91 7.31 9.91 13.53
CA ASP A 91 6.39 10.97 14.00
C ASP A 91 4.93 10.88 13.51
N ALA A 92 4.48 9.76 12.95
CA ALA A 92 3.14 9.63 12.38
C ALA A 92 2.09 8.93 13.28
N VAL A 93 2.42 8.68 14.56
CA VAL A 93 1.48 8.11 15.55
C VAL A 93 1.46 8.95 16.82
N ASP A 94 1.02 10.20 16.69
CA ASP A 94 0.40 10.94 17.79
C ASP A 94 -1.02 11.34 17.37
N VAL A 95 -1.97 10.44 17.64
CA VAL A 95 -3.40 10.79 17.58
C VAL A 95 -3.72 11.51 18.88
N GLY A 96 -3.53 12.82 18.87
CA GLY A 96 -3.96 13.68 19.96
C GLY A 96 -5.49 13.69 20.09
N GLU A 97 -6.00 13.10 21.16
CA GLU A 97 -7.25 13.49 21.82
C GLU A 97 -6.87 13.68 23.30
N GLY A 98 -6.82 14.88 23.87
CA GLY A 98 -7.83 15.93 23.79
C GLY A 98 -8.67 15.88 25.07
N GLU A 99 -8.27 16.68 26.07
CA GLU A 99 -8.92 16.87 27.37
C GLU A 99 -10.46 16.89 27.33
N SER A 100 -11.08 16.22 28.30
CA SER A 100 -12.40 16.61 28.81
C SER A 100 -12.34 16.71 30.33
N ARG A 101 -12.73 17.90 30.77
CA ARG A 101 -12.77 18.43 32.15
C ARG A 101 -13.52 17.57 33.15
#